data_AF-A0ABD3CJ69-F1
#
_entry.id   AF-A0ABD3CJ69-F1
#
_cell.length_a   1.000
_cell.length_b   1.000
_cell.length_c   1.000
_cell.angle_alpha   90.00
_cell.angle_beta   90.00
_cell.angle_gamma   90.00
#
_symmetry.space_group_name_H-M   'P 1'
#
loop_
_entity.id
_entity.type
_entity.pdbx_description
1 polymer ?
#
loop_
_entity_poly.entity_id
_entity_poly.type
_entity_poly.pdbx_seq_one_letter_code
_entity_poly.pdbx_strand_id
1 'polypeptide(L)'
;MTYLGLGYECIHACKYDCALFWKENEKLETCPICQTSRWKLNDGTGKKIPHKILRHPADSTAWKEFDKEYPGFAADPRNVRLALATDNFNPFGNMSTSYSMWPVILVPLNLPPWDCMKDPFLFLSLLIPGKHSPVKYIDVYMRPLIDELKELFIEGADTFDVSGKNTFRMHASILWTINDFPAYGDLSGWSTKGYMACPACNKGTYSRQNL
;
A
#
# COMPACT_ATOMS: atom_id res chain seq x y z
N MET A 1 -24.15 16.24 -15.74
CA MET A 1 -23.75 16.30 -14.32
C MET A 1 -22.25 16.45 -14.23
N THR A 2 -21.80 17.70 -14.12
CA THR A 2 -20.42 18.18 -14.22
C THR A 2 -20.25 19.25 -13.14
N TYR A 3 -20.12 18.85 -11.86
CA TYR A 3 -20.06 19.79 -10.72
C TYR A 3 -19.12 19.37 -9.58
N LEU A 4 -18.14 18.50 -9.85
CA LEU A 4 -17.05 18.17 -8.93
C LEU A 4 -15.76 17.98 -9.74
N GLY A 5 -15.10 19.08 -10.13
CA GLY A 5 -13.92 19.11 -11.00
C GLY A 5 -12.73 18.24 -10.56
N LEU A 6 -12.87 16.92 -10.71
CA LEU A 6 -11.87 15.88 -10.45
C LEU A 6 -11.24 15.48 -11.79
N GLY A 7 -10.36 16.31 -12.32
CA GLY A 7 -9.44 15.87 -13.38
C GLY A 7 -8.33 15.04 -12.75
N TYR A 8 -8.11 13.81 -13.23
CA TYR A 8 -7.00 12.94 -12.81
C TYR A 8 -6.40 12.24 -14.02
N GLU A 9 -5.12 11.90 -13.97
CA GLU A 9 -4.48 11.03 -14.97
C GLU A 9 -4.66 9.57 -14.56
N CYS A 10 -5.28 8.78 -15.43
CA CYS A 10 -5.54 7.37 -15.20
C CYS A 10 -4.71 6.52 -16.13
N ILE A 11 -3.97 5.56 -15.57
CA ILE A 11 -3.24 4.58 -16.39
C ILE A 11 -4.19 3.45 -16.72
N HIS A 12 -4.48 3.25 -18.01
CA HIS A 12 -5.35 2.16 -18.42
C HIS A 12 -4.54 0.85 -18.45
N ALA A 13 -5.16 -0.25 -18.03
CA ALA A 13 -4.58 -1.58 -18.10
C ALA A 13 -5.41 -2.48 -19.01
N CYS A 14 -4.75 -3.46 -19.63
CA CYS A 14 -5.41 -4.51 -20.38
C CYS A 14 -6.42 -5.27 -19.51
N LYS A 15 -7.54 -5.70 -20.11
CA LYS A 15 -8.54 -6.56 -19.44
C LYS A 15 -7.92 -7.79 -18.76
N TYR A 16 -6.89 -8.37 -19.38
CA TYR A 16 -6.19 -9.57 -18.93
C TYR A 16 -4.80 -9.28 -18.32
N ASP A 17 -4.57 -8.04 -17.88
CA ASP A 17 -3.32 -7.60 -17.21
C ASP A 17 -2.03 -7.82 -18.03
N CYS A 18 -2.13 -8.05 -19.34
CA CYS A 18 -0.96 -8.33 -20.17
C CYS A 18 -0.08 -7.08 -20.39
N ALA A 19 -0.67 -5.88 -20.44
CA ALA A 19 0.08 -4.65 -20.68
C ALA A 19 -0.60 -3.43 -20.06
N LEU A 20 0.21 -2.41 -19.78
CA LEU A 20 -0.25 -1.06 -19.42
C LEU A 20 -0.26 -0.17 -20.66
N PHE A 21 -1.33 0.62 -20.82
CA PHE A 21 -1.42 1.65 -21.85
C PHE A 21 -0.77 2.92 -21.33
N TRP A 22 0.56 2.90 -21.25
CA TRP A 22 1.41 3.94 -20.66
C TRP A 22 2.69 4.12 -21.49
N LYS A 23 3.27 5.33 -21.48
CA LYS A 23 4.45 5.70 -22.28
C LYS A 23 4.30 5.31 -23.76
N GLU A 24 5.16 4.44 -24.29
CA GLU A 24 5.09 3.98 -25.68
C GLU A 24 3.75 3.35 -26.06
N ASN A 25 3.02 2.79 -25.09
CA ASN A 25 1.75 2.12 -25.29
C ASN A 25 0.53 3.03 -25.00
N GLU A 26 0.76 4.30 -24.62
CA GLU A 26 -0.30 5.22 -24.21
C GLU A 26 -1.36 5.44 -25.31
N LYS A 27 -0.93 5.46 -26.58
CA LYS A 27 -1.80 5.72 -27.73
C LYS A 27 -2.46 4.47 -28.31
N LEU A 28 -2.13 3.28 -27.80
CA LEU A 28 -2.70 2.05 -28.32
C LEU A 28 -4.18 1.90 -27.93
N GLU A 29 -4.98 1.41 -28.88
CA GLU A 29 -6.39 1.06 -28.66
C GLU A 29 -6.58 -0.42 -28.31
N THR A 30 -5.61 -1.26 -28.65
CA THR A 30 -5.59 -2.70 -28.35
C THR A 30 -4.32 -3.07 -27.61
N CYS A 31 -4.40 -4.10 -26.77
CA CYS A 31 -3.24 -4.60 -26.05
C CYS A 31 -2.22 -5.18 -27.03
N PRO A 32 -0.93 -4.77 -26.98
CA PRO A 32 0.09 -5.27 -27.90
C PRO A 32 0.37 -6.77 -27.78
N ILE A 33 -0.02 -7.39 -26.65
CA ILE A 33 0.24 -8.82 -26.37
C ILE A 33 -0.95 -9.69 -26.75
N CYS A 34 -2.13 -9.42 -26.19
CA CYS A 34 -3.31 -10.28 -26.37
C CYS A 34 -4.34 -9.72 -27.35
N GLN A 35 -4.05 -8.58 -28.00
CA GLN A 35 -4.91 -7.90 -28.99
C GLN A 35 -6.31 -7.53 -28.49
N THR A 36 -6.58 -7.67 -27.19
CA THR A 36 -7.84 -7.30 -26.58
C THR A 36 -7.99 -5.78 -26.55
N SER A 37 -9.20 -5.29 -26.80
CA SER A 37 -9.53 -3.86 -26.73
C SER A 37 -9.16 -3.25 -25.37
N ARG A 38 -8.66 -2.01 -25.40
CA ARG A 38 -8.49 -1.15 -24.22
C ARG A 38 -9.84 -0.75 -23.62
N TRP A 39 -10.87 -0.67 -24.46
CA TRP A 39 -12.16 -0.07 -24.15
C TRP A 39 -13.27 -1.12 -24.07
N LYS A 40 -14.16 -0.96 -23.09
CA LYS A 40 -15.49 -1.55 -23.05
C LYS A 40 -16.51 -0.55 -23.63
N LEU A 41 -17.48 -1.06 -24.37
CA LEU A 41 -18.63 -0.29 -24.84
C LEU A 41 -19.66 -0.22 -23.71
N ASN A 42 -20.33 0.93 -23.59
CA ASN A 42 -21.45 1.11 -22.67
C ASN A 42 -22.75 1.06 -23.49
N ASP A 43 -23.69 0.19 -23.12
CA ASP A 43 -24.86 -0.30 -23.89
C ASP A 43 -25.95 0.76 -24.21
N GLY A 44 -25.55 1.97 -24.61
CA GLY A 44 -26.51 3.00 -25.05
C GLY A 44 -25.92 4.39 -25.29
N THR A 45 -24.63 4.61 -25.01
CA THR A 45 -24.03 5.97 -25.10
C THR A 45 -22.81 6.07 -26.01
N GLY A 46 -22.29 4.95 -26.52
CA GLY A 46 -21.07 4.94 -27.36
C GLY A 46 -19.80 5.40 -26.66
N LYS A 47 -19.85 5.64 -25.34
CA LYS A 47 -18.72 6.15 -24.56
C LYS A 47 -17.68 5.05 -24.37
N LYS A 48 -16.45 5.28 -24.87
CA LYS A 48 -15.29 4.40 -24.63
C LYS A 48 -14.91 4.49 -23.14
N ILE A 49 -15.08 3.40 -22.40
CA ILE A 49 -14.67 3.30 -20.99
C ILE A 49 -13.49 2.32 -20.92
N PRO A 50 -12.39 2.61 -20.22
CA PRO A 50 -11.29 1.65 -20.10
C PRO A 50 -11.75 0.36 -19.41
N HIS A 51 -11.19 -0.78 -19.82
CA HIS A 51 -11.47 -2.06 -19.15
C HIS A 51 -10.97 -2.07 -17.71
N LYS A 52 -9.73 -1.64 -17.47
CA LYS A 52 -9.11 -1.49 -16.15
C LYS A 52 -8.37 -0.17 -16.06
N ILE A 53 -8.29 0.36 -14.84
CA ILE A 53 -7.62 1.61 -14.50
C ILE A 53 -6.77 1.36 -13.26
N LEU A 54 -5.48 1.63 -13.35
CA LEU A 54 -4.56 1.69 -12.21
C LEU A 54 -4.46 3.14 -11.71
N ARG A 55 -4.33 3.27 -10.39
CA ARG A 55 -4.24 4.55 -9.68
C ARG A 55 -3.05 4.52 -8.73
N HIS A 56 -2.40 5.66 -8.57
CA HIS A 56 -1.32 5.77 -7.60
C HIS A 56 -1.91 5.83 -6.18
N PRO A 57 -1.23 5.28 -5.16
CA PRO A 57 -1.51 5.51 -3.74
C PRO A 57 -1.94 6.94 -3.37
N ALA A 58 -1.28 7.95 -3.95
CA ALA A 58 -1.59 9.37 -3.72
C ALA A 58 -2.99 9.80 -4.19
N ASP A 59 -3.60 9.04 -5.10
CA ASP A 59 -4.95 9.32 -5.59
C ASP A 59 -6.04 8.76 -4.66
N SER A 60 -5.66 7.93 -3.69
CA SER A 60 -6.59 7.23 -2.79
C SER A 60 -7.35 8.20 -1.88
N THR A 61 -8.52 7.75 -1.41
CA THR A 61 -9.29 8.49 -0.40
C THR A 61 -8.53 8.59 0.91
N ALA A 62 -7.82 7.53 1.31
CA ALA A 62 -7.01 7.49 2.52
C ALA A 62 -5.94 8.59 2.53
N TRP A 63 -5.21 8.78 1.42
CA TRP A 63 -4.23 9.86 1.30
C TRP A 63 -4.89 11.25 1.45
N LYS A 64 -6.02 11.47 0.78
CA LYS A 64 -6.73 12.76 0.81
C LYS A 64 -7.35 13.04 2.17
N GLU A 65 -7.82 12.02 2.88
CA GLU A 65 -8.35 12.15 4.24
C GLU A 65 -7.23 12.45 5.22
N PHE A 66 -6.09 11.76 5.10
CA PHE A 66 -4.90 12.05 5.88
C PHE A 66 -4.41 13.49 5.68
N ASP A 67 -4.35 13.97 4.43
CA ASP A 67 -3.93 15.35 4.14
C ASP A 67 -4.90 16.41 4.72
N LYS A 68 -6.19 16.08 4.79
CA LYS A 68 -7.20 16.94 5.45
C LYS A 68 -7.05 16.95 6.96
N GLU A 69 -6.74 15.81 7.55
CA GLU A 69 -6.55 15.66 8.99
C GLU A 69 -5.25 16.30 9.48
N TYR A 70 -4.18 16.20 8.68
CA TYR A 70 -2.84 16.70 8.98
C TYR A 70 -2.36 17.73 7.95
N PRO A 71 -3.00 18.92 7.84
CA PRO A 71 -2.66 19.91 6.83
C PRO A 71 -1.23 20.44 6.97
N GLY A 72 -0.69 20.52 8.19
CA GLY A 72 0.71 20.92 8.43
C GLY A 72 1.72 19.90 7.87
N PHE A 73 1.41 18.61 7.96
CA PHE A 73 2.20 17.56 7.33
C PHE A 73 2.10 17.64 5.80
N ALA A 74 0.88 17.79 5.27
CA ALA A 74 0.62 17.82 3.84
C ALA A 74 1.18 19.07 3.14
N ALA A 75 1.39 20.17 3.87
CA ALA A 75 1.91 21.42 3.34
C ALA A 75 3.33 21.30 2.78
N ASP A 76 4.17 20.41 3.32
CA ASP A 76 5.50 20.12 2.75
C ASP A 76 5.48 18.79 1.97
N PRO A 77 5.58 18.81 0.63
CA PRO A 77 5.55 17.60 -0.19
C PRO A 77 6.77 16.68 0.03
N ARG A 78 7.81 17.16 0.72
CA ARG A 78 8.99 16.39 1.09
C ARG A 78 8.76 15.50 2.32
N ASN A 79 7.65 15.67 3.03
CA ASN A 79 7.23 14.75 4.08
C ASN A 79 6.80 13.40 3.50
N VAL A 80 7.24 12.31 4.12
CA VAL A 80 7.21 10.96 3.54
C VAL A 80 6.01 10.16 4.05
N ARG A 81 5.23 9.61 3.15
CA ARG A 81 4.16 8.66 3.46
C ARG A 81 4.68 7.25 3.20
N LEU A 82 4.54 6.38 4.18
CA LEU A 82 5.09 5.03 4.19
C LEU A 82 3.94 4.01 4.13
N ALA A 83 4.14 2.93 3.38
CA ALA A 83 3.43 1.69 3.62
C ALA A 83 4.30 0.76 4.46
N LEU A 84 3.69 -0.01 5.35
CA LEU A 84 4.37 -1.04 6.12
C LEU A 84 3.86 -2.41 5.67
N ALA A 85 4.74 -3.28 5.20
CA ALA A 85 4.42 -4.64 4.81
C ALA A 85 5.10 -5.63 5.75
N THR A 86 4.35 -6.65 6.20
CA THR A 86 4.90 -7.75 6.98
C THR A 86 4.13 -9.03 6.69
N ASP A 87 4.87 -10.14 6.58
CA ASP A 87 4.30 -11.47 6.38
C ASP A 87 5.26 -12.52 6.95
N ASN A 88 4.75 -13.70 7.27
CA ASN A 88 5.57 -14.83 7.67
C ASN A 88 6.18 -15.52 6.45
N PHE A 89 7.49 -15.74 6.44
CA PHE A 89 8.12 -16.64 5.49
C PHE A 89 9.08 -17.63 6.15
N ASN A 90 9.28 -18.78 5.50
CA ASN A 90 10.25 -19.77 5.91
C ASN A 90 11.44 -19.80 4.95
N PRO A 91 12.63 -19.32 5.34
CA PRO A 91 13.81 -19.27 4.47
C PRO A 91 14.40 -20.65 4.14
N PHE A 92 14.02 -21.72 4.86
CA PHE A 92 14.67 -23.04 4.76
C PHE A 92 13.89 -24.07 3.91
N GLY A 93 12.77 -23.69 3.29
CA GLY A 93 12.03 -24.54 2.34
C GLY A 93 11.18 -25.64 2.97
N ASN A 94 10.13 -26.06 2.24
CA ASN A 94 9.06 -26.99 2.64
C ASN A 94 9.60 -28.28 3.31
N MET A 95 9.53 -28.34 4.64
CA MET A 95 9.32 -29.53 5.50
C MET A 95 9.69 -29.27 6.97
N SER A 96 10.29 -28.12 7.31
CA SER A 96 10.47 -27.68 8.69
C SER A 96 9.45 -26.61 9.04
N THR A 97 8.38 -26.96 9.77
CA THR A 97 7.45 -25.98 10.38
C THR A 97 8.05 -25.30 11.62
N SER A 98 9.34 -25.54 11.91
CA SER A 98 10.00 -25.11 13.13
C SER A 98 10.80 -23.81 12.98
N TYR A 99 10.57 -23.06 11.90
CA TYR A 99 11.17 -21.74 11.74
C TYR A 99 10.31 -20.83 10.86
N SER A 100 10.14 -19.61 11.32
CA SER A 100 9.40 -18.52 10.70
C SER A 100 10.21 -17.26 10.81
N MET A 101 10.20 -16.45 9.77
CA MET A 101 10.87 -15.16 9.73
C MET A 101 9.89 -14.11 9.22
N TRP A 102 9.78 -13.02 9.96
CA TRP A 102 8.88 -11.91 9.65
C TRP A 102 9.70 -10.68 9.27
N PRO A 103 9.89 -10.42 7.97
CA PRO A 103 10.44 -9.15 7.49
C PRO A 103 9.40 -8.05 7.66
N VAL A 104 9.83 -6.93 8.23
CA VAL A 104 9.04 -5.70 8.29
C VAL A 104 9.66 -4.71 7.32
N ILE A 105 8.93 -4.42 6.25
CA ILE A 105 9.41 -3.61 5.14
C ILE A 105 8.63 -2.30 5.13
N LEU A 106 9.36 -1.19 5.10
CA LEU A 106 8.80 0.14 4.85
C LEU A 106 9.00 0.54 3.40
N VAL A 107 7.96 1.12 2.80
CA VAL A 107 7.94 1.53 1.39
C VAL A 107 7.53 3.00 1.28
N PRO A 108 8.38 3.89 0.70
CA PRO A 108 8.04 5.29 0.50
C PRO A 108 7.08 5.45 -0.68
N LEU A 109 5.88 5.91 -0.40
CA LEU A 109 4.79 6.08 -1.38
C LEU A 109 4.86 7.42 -2.13
N ASN A 110 5.78 8.30 -1.79
CA ASN A 110 5.99 9.56 -2.52
C ASN A 110 6.64 9.35 -3.88
N LEU A 111 7.25 8.18 -4.11
CA LEU A 111 7.88 7.82 -5.37
C LEU A 111 6.83 7.43 -6.42
N PRO A 112 7.10 7.66 -7.71
CA PRO A 112 6.16 7.30 -8.75
C PRO A 112 5.92 5.77 -8.80
N PRO A 113 4.79 5.32 -9.36
CA PRO A 113 4.37 3.90 -9.30
C PRO A 113 5.39 2.89 -9.85
N TRP A 114 6.26 3.32 -10.77
CA TRP A 114 7.29 2.47 -11.37
C TRP A 114 8.60 2.42 -10.58
N ASP A 115 8.74 3.22 -9.53
CA ASP A 115 9.94 3.24 -8.67
C ASP A 115 9.62 2.77 -7.24
N CYS A 116 8.45 3.10 -6.67
CA CYS A 116 8.16 2.88 -5.25
C CYS A 116 8.31 1.42 -4.77
N MET A 117 8.17 0.43 -5.65
CA MET A 117 8.30 -0.99 -5.32
C MET A 117 9.63 -1.64 -5.73
N LYS A 118 10.63 -0.87 -6.18
CA LYS A 118 11.95 -1.43 -6.53
C LYS A 118 12.79 -1.66 -5.27
N ASP A 119 13.62 -2.69 -5.30
CA ASP A 119 14.55 -3.09 -4.24
C ASP A 119 15.27 -1.94 -3.50
N PRO A 120 15.87 -0.92 -4.15
CA PRO A 120 16.55 0.18 -3.44
C PRO A 120 15.61 1.06 -2.60
N PHE A 121 14.30 0.95 -2.78
CA PHE A 121 13.28 1.71 -2.05
C PHE A 121 12.46 0.84 -1.09
N LEU A 122 12.84 -0.43 -0.91
CA LEU A 122 12.26 -1.32 0.09
C LEU A 122 13.17 -1.35 1.32
N PHE A 123 12.77 -0.67 2.39
CA PHE A 123 13.56 -0.61 3.61
C PHE A 123 13.20 -1.76 4.54
N LEU A 124 14.03 -2.80 4.58
CA LEU A 124 13.93 -3.85 5.60
C LEU A 124 14.28 -3.25 6.97
N SER A 125 13.27 -2.88 7.72
CA SER A 125 13.41 -2.16 9.00
C SER A 125 13.59 -3.11 10.17
N LEU A 126 12.91 -4.27 10.13
CA LEU A 126 13.09 -5.34 11.11
C LEU A 126 13.13 -6.68 10.39
N LEU A 127 13.89 -7.62 10.96
CA LEU A 127 13.86 -9.02 10.59
C LEU A 127 13.68 -9.83 11.87
N ILE A 128 12.49 -10.40 12.05
CA ILE A 128 12.12 -11.07 13.30
C ILE A 128 12.18 -12.59 13.08
N PRO A 129 13.25 -13.27 13.52
CA PRO A 129 13.33 -14.72 13.48
C PRO A 129 12.57 -15.35 14.64
N GLY A 130 11.93 -16.50 14.40
CA GLY A 130 11.28 -17.27 15.45
C GLY A 130 11.22 -18.75 15.11
N LYS A 131 11.55 -19.62 16.07
CA LYS A 131 11.37 -21.08 15.96
C LYS A 131 9.89 -21.47 15.78
N HIS A 132 8.99 -20.57 16.17
CA HIS A 132 7.56 -20.58 15.86
C HIS A 132 7.15 -19.16 15.47
N SER A 133 5.98 -19.01 14.84
CA SER A 133 5.49 -17.70 14.40
C SER A 133 5.49 -16.73 15.58
N PRO A 134 6.26 -15.61 15.53
CA PRO A 134 6.44 -14.66 16.64
C PRO A 134 5.18 -13.85 16.98
N VAL A 135 4.02 -14.21 16.42
CA VAL A 135 2.69 -13.61 16.61
C VAL A 135 2.43 -13.12 18.04
N LYS A 136 2.79 -13.94 19.04
CA LYS A 136 2.51 -13.63 20.44
C LYS A 136 3.30 -12.44 21.00
N TYR A 137 4.43 -12.09 20.38
CA TYR A 137 5.36 -11.06 20.87
C TYR A 137 5.75 -10.06 19.77
N ILE A 138 5.03 -10.04 18.65
CA ILE A 138 5.34 -9.15 17.52
C ILE A 138 5.31 -7.68 17.96
N ASP A 139 4.43 -7.31 18.88
CA ASP A 139 4.34 -5.99 19.49
C ASP A 139 5.62 -5.58 20.24
N VAL A 140 6.29 -6.53 20.91
CA VAL A 140 7.56 -6.29 21.61
C VAL A 140 8.66 -5.99 20.60
N TYR A 141 8.74 -6.77 19.53
CA TYR A 141 9.76 -6.59 18.48
C TYR A 141 9.52 -5.34 17.64
N MET A 142 8.25 -4.95 17.44
CA MET A 142 7.88 -3.76 16.68
C MET A 142 8.07 -2.45 17.46
N ARG A 143 8.21 -2.52 18.80
CA ARG A 143 8.28 -1.33 19.66
C ARG A 143 9.35 -0.31 19.24
N PRO A 144 10.60 -0.69 18.96
CA PRO A 144 11.62 0.28 18.52
C PRO A 144 11.22 1.01 17.24
N LEU A 145 10.70 0.27 16.25
CA LEU A 145 10.23 0.84 14.99
C LEU A 145 9.04 1.78 15.21
N ILE A 146 8.09 1.41 16.07
CA ILE A 146 6.93 2.26 16.40
C ILE A 146 7.38 3.55 17.08
N ASP A 147 8.37 3.48 17.98
CA ASP A 147 8.88 4.65 18.68
C ASP A 147 9.61 5.60 17.73
N GLU A 148 10.45 5.08 16.82
CA GLU A 148 11.10 5.87 15.76
C GLU A 148 10.08 6.51 14.80
N LEU A 149 9.03 5.78 14.40
CA LEU A 149 7.97 6.30 13.55
C LEU A 149 7.16 7.41 14.22
N LYS A 150 6.93 7.30 15.54
CA LYS A 150 6.28 8.38 16.31
C LYS A 150 7.18 9.60 16.40
N GLU A 151 8.47 9.41 16.64
CA GLU A 151 9.45 10.50 16.66
C GLU A 151 9.50 11.20 15.29
N LEU A 152 9.59 10.45 14.19
CA LEU A 152 9.55 10.99 12.83
C LEU A 152 8.24 11.73 12.52
N PHE A 153 7.12 11.32 13.09
CA PHE A 153 5.85 12.00 12.88
C PHE A 153 5.75 13.29 13.69
N ILE A 154 6.13 13.26 14.98
CA ILE A 154 5.93 14.36 15.93
C ILE A 154 7.07 15.39 15.83
N GLU A 155 8.32 14.94 15.98
CA GLU A 155 9.50 15.82 16.04
C GLU A 155 10.14 16.02 14.66
N GLY A 156 10.04 15.01 13.80
CA GLY A 156 10.69 14.98 12.49
C GLY A 156 12.21 14.87 12.57
N ALA A 157 12.85 14.69 11.40
CA ALA A 157 14.31 14.57 11.28
C ALA A 157 14.88 15.69 10.40
N ASP A 158 15.99 16.29 10.82
CA ASP A 158 16.72 17.27 9.99
C ASP A 158 17.25 16.58 8.74
N THR A 159 16.76 17.02 7.58
CA THR A 159 17.05 16.41 6.28
C THR A 159 17.52 17.47 5.31
N PHE A 160 18.56 17.15 4.54
CA PHE A 160 19.11 18.06 3.53
C PHE A 160 18.49 17.78 2.16
N ASP A 161 17.83 18.78 1.59
CA ASP A 161 17.32 18.75 0.23
C ASP A 161 18.42 19.21 -0.74
N VAL A 162 18.95 18.27 -1.54
CA VAL A 162 20.01 18.56 -2.51
C VAL A 162 19.53 19.49 -3.64
N SER A 163 18.26 19.40 -4.02
CA SER A 163 17.67 20.24 -5.08
C SER A 163 17.50 21.67 -4.59
N GLY A 164 16.90 21.83 -3.40
CA GLY A 164 16.68 23.12 -2.75
C GLY A 164 17.92 23.72 -2.08
N LYS A 165 18.98 22.93 -1.90
CA LYS A 165 20.21 23.26 -1.15
C LYS A 165 19.92 23.85 0.24
N ASN A 166 18.89 23.32 0.90
CA ASN A 166 18.48 23.76 2.23
C ASN A 166 18.18 22.56 3.11
N THR A 167 18.31 22.78 4.42
CA THR A 167 17.84 21.82 5.42
C THR A 167 16.38 22.11 5.71
N PHE A 168 15.59 21.06 5.88
CA PHE A 168 14.22 21.12 6.34
C PHE A 168 13.98 20.03 7.38
N ARG A 169 12.91 20.18 8.15
CA ARG A 169 12.46 19.16 9.09
C ARG A 169 11.54 18.20 8.34
N MET A 170 12.02 17.00 8.03
CA MET A 170 11.24 15.97 7.35
C MET A 170 10.43 15.19 8.37
N HIS A 171 9.13 15.06 8.13
CA HIS A 171 8.25 14.19 8.88
C HIS A 171 7.90 12.94 8.05
N ALA A 172 7.63 11.82 8.73
CA ALA A 172 7.15 10.61 8.08
C ALA A 172 5.90 10.05 8.78
N SER A 173 5.01 9.41 8.02
CA SER A 173 3.80 8.79 8.55
C SER A 173 3.45 7.49 7.81
N ILE A 174 2.92 6.49 8.53
CA ILE A 174 2.38 5.28 7.91
C ILE A 174 0.96 5.57 7.42
N LEU A 175 0.72 5.37 6.13
CA LEU A 175 -0.59 5.55 5.51
C LEU A 175 -1.44 4.27 5.53
N TRP A 176 -0.80 3.10 5.37
CA TRP A 176 -1.47 1.80 5.53
C TRP A 176 -0.47 0.67 5.75
N THR A 177 -1.01 -0.48 6.13
CA THR A 177 -0.28 -1.74 6.21
C THR A 177 -0.66 -2.66 5.04
N ILE A 178 0.30 -3.40 4.50
CA ILE A 178 0.11 -4.36 3.40
C ILE A 178 0.39 -5.75 3.95
N ASN A 179 -0.65 -6.41 4.40
CA ASN A 179 -0.57 -7.73 5.03
C ASN A 179 -1.68 -8.62 4.47
N ASP A 180 -1.48 -9.94 4.49
CA ASP A 180 -2.58 -10.87 4.33
C ASP A 180 -3.50 -10.85 5.56
N PHE A 181 -4.65 -11.52 5.47
CA PHE A 181 -5.65 -11.44 6.53
C PHE A 181 -5.16 -12.04 7.86
N PRO A 182 -4.48 -13.21 7.89
CA PRO A 182 -3.79 -13.70 9.08
C PRO A 182 -2.78 -12.70 9.68
N ALA A 183 -1.83 -12.21 8.89
CA ALA A 183 -0.78 -11.30 9.37
C ALA A 183 -1.35 -9.97 9.86
N TYR A 184 -2.46 -9.48 9.27
CA TYR A 184 -3.19 -8.34 9.80
C TYR A 184 -3.68 -8.59 11.23
N GLY A 185 -4.23 -9.78 11.53
CA GLY A 185 -4.68 -10.12 12.88
C GLY A 185 -3.53 -10.14 13.88
N ASP A 186 -2.40 -10.68 13.47
CA ASP A 186 -1.20 -10.77 14.28
C ASP A 186 -0.61 -9.36 14.56
N LEU A 187 -0.60 -8.48 13.57
CA LEU A 187 -0.06 -7.11 13.70
C LEU A 187 -1.00 -6.16 14.47
N SER A 188 -2.31 -6.24 14.21
CA SER A 188 -3.31 -5.34 14.81
C SER A 188 -3.88 -5.84 16.14
N GLY A 189 -3.62 -7.09 16.51
CA GLY A 189 -4.28 -7.77 17.62
C GLY A 189 -5.75 -8.08 17.35
N TRP A 190 -6.22 -7.92 16.09
CA TRP A 190 -7.61 -8.18 15.71
C TRP A 190 -7.86 -9.69 15.55
N SER A 191 -9.00 -10.18 16.05
CA SER A 191 -9.41 -11.56 15.78
C SER A 191 -9.81 -11.71 14.32
N THR A 192 -8.97 -12.37 13.52
CA THR A 192 -9.25 -12.69 12.10
C THR A 192 -10.03 -13.98 11.91
N LYS A 193 -10.48 -14.60 13.02
CA LYS A 193 -11.27 -15.83 13.06
C LYS A 193 -12.61 -15.60 13.77
N GLY A 194 -13.61 -16.42 13.41
CA GLY A 194 -14.95 -16.39 14.01
C GLY A 194 -15.85 -15.26 13.51
N TYR A 195 -16.97 -15.04 14.19
CA TYR A 195 -18.01 -14.07 13.80
C TYR A 195 -17.61 -12.58 13.90
N MET A 196 -16.38 -12.28 14.33
CA MET A 196 -15.82 -10.91 14.37
C MET A 196 -14.58 -10.79 13.48
N ALA A 197 -14.38 -11.75 12.57
CA ALA A 197 -13.22 -11.79 11.68
C ALA A 197 -13.03 -10.49 10.89
N CYS A 198 -14.12 -9.94 10.32
CA CYS A 198 -14.04 -8.73 9.50
C CYS A 198 -13.93 -7.46 10.37
N PRO A 199 -12.83 -6.69 10.27
CA PRO A 199 -12.67 -5.44 11.03
C PRO A 199 -13.66 -4.35 10.61
N ALA A 200 -14.14 -4.36 9.37
CA ALA A 200 -15.11 -3.38 8.87
C ALA A 200 -16.56 -3.69 9.28
N CYS A 201 -16.94 -4.97 9.22
CA CYS A 201 -18.33 -5.39 9.47
C CYS A 201 -18.57 -5.75 10.95
N ASN A 202 -17.53 -6.18 11.67
CA ASN A 202 -17.58 -6.63 13.07
C ASN A 202 -18.78 -7.57 13.32
N LYS A 203 -19.68 -7.22 14.24
CA LYS A 203 -20.92 -7.98 14.56
C LYS A 203 -21.94 -8.05 13.42
N GLY A 204 -21.81 -7.22 12.40
CA GLY A 204 -22.68 -7.18 11.21
C GLY A 204 -22.23 -8.13 10.10
N THR A 205 -21.31 -9.05 10.36
CA THR A 205 -20.91 -10.06 9.37
C THR A 205 -22.03 -11.10 9.18
N TYR A 206 -22.61 -11.13 7.97
CA TYR A 206 -23.49 -12.20 7.53
C TYR A 206 -22.66 -13.43 7.12
N SER A 207 -22.02 -14.11 8.07
CA SER A 207 -21.38 -15.38 7.78
C SER A 207 -22.46 -16.47 7.64
N ARG A 208 -22.78 -16.87 6.41
CA ARG A 208 -23.48 -18.15 6.18
C ARG A 208 -22.43 -19.25 6.25
N GLN A 209 -22.31 -19.91 7.40
CA GLN A 209 -21.68 -21.22 7.44
C GLN A 209 -22.66 -22.20 6.81
N ASN A 210 -22.42 -22.60 5.56
CA ASN A 210 -23.05 -23.82 5.04
C ASN A 210 -22.45 -24.97 5.84
N LEU A 211 -23.25 -25.51 6.77
CA LEU A 211 -23.04 -26.83 7.36
C LEU A 211 -23.09 -27.91 6.26
#